data_AF-A0A1M5AC47-F1
#
_entry.id   AF-A0A1M5AC47-F1
#
_cell.length_a   1.000
_cell.length_b   1.000
_cell.length_c   1.000
_cell.angle_alpha   90.00
_cell.angle_beta   90.00
_cell.angle_gamma   90.00
#
_symmetry.space_group_name_H-M   'P 1'
#
loop_
_entity.id
_entity.type
_entity.pdbx_description
1 polymer ?
#
loop_
_entity_poly.entity_id
_entity_poly.type
_entity_poly.pdbx_seq_one_letter_code
_entity_poly.pdbx_strand_id
1 'polypeptide(L)'
;MYYYIHTTGRLAAIETTAKNIEEMNISLAPWISSLTEKETHVIIGFQDSGLMGLSEFVMEENFKRRIQDTHLGFTSNIELVEPFIEIVKVFVRNDYRGDKLYEVAAVLNTRQGDQIILSDGKAMSASDDELRANSIDGNVFKAKSLTIADEKRKYYQCEIRSNPKKTLNPIIRIPFNMSLPGFDESNMYKFKNDETNMWYIYDSVKRYAFAYYDLDGMIPDIYGISNWIETIPEKKLSMTVLSQFYKVIGL
;
A
#
# COMPACT_ATOMS: atom_id res chain seq x y z
N MET A 1 30.41 5.57 38.61
CA MET A 1 29.81 5.54 37.26
C MET A 1 29.96 4.12 36.73
N TYR A 2 28.88 3.50 36.25
CA TYR A 2 28.91 2.11 35.78
C TYR A 2 29.11 2.07 34.27
N TYR A 3 29.93 1.14 33.81
CA TYR A 3 30.25 0.95 32.39
C TYR A 3 30.03 -0.50 31.98
N TYR A 4 29.69 -0.66 30.70
CA TYR A 4 29.51 -1.92 30.01
C TYR A 4 30.28 -1.82 28.69
N ILE A 5 31.04 -2.86 28.34
CA ILE A 5 31.76 -2.95 27.07
C ILE A 5 31.19 -4.13 26.28
N HIS A 6 30.88 -3.85 25.02
CA HIS A 6 30.59 -4.83 23.99
C HIS A 6 31.47 -4.54 22.77
N THR A 7 32.19 -5.54 22.29
CA THR A 7 32.99 -5.44 21.06
C THR A 7 32.31 -6.14 19.89
N THR A 8 32.33 -5.53 18.72
CA THR A 8 31.74 -6.11 17.49
C THR A 8 32.84 -6.53 16.51
N GLY A 9 32.82 -7.79 16.07
CA GLY A 9 33.87 -8.43 15.27
C GLY A 9 34.49 -9.64 15.99
N ARG A 10 34.88 -10.68 15.22
CA ARG A 10 35.29 -12.04 15.66
C ARG A 10 34.16 -12.92 16.25
N LEU A 11 34.41 -14.24 16.31
CA LEU A 11 33.60 -15.31 16.92
C LEU A 11 33.50 -15.27 18.46
N ALA A 12 34.23 -14.40 19.16
CA ALA A 12 34.17 -14.24 20.61
C ALA A 12 34.20 -12.74 20.98
N ALA A 13 33.02 -12.13 20.99
CA ALA A 13 32.85 -10.76 21.48
C ALA A 13 33.25 -10.69 22.96
N ILE A 14 34.00 -9.65 23.33
CA ILE A 14 34.14 -9.27 24.74
C ILE A 14 32.84 -8.61 25.14
N GLU A 15 32.12 -9.25 26.06
CA GLU A 15 30.91 -8.73 26.68
C GLU A 15 31.08 -8.78 28.19
N THR A 16 30.91 -7.63 28.84
CA THR A 16 31.12 -7.51 30.29
C THR A 16 29.80 -7.28 31.01
N THR A 17 29.70 -7.59 32.30
CA THR A 17 28.59 -7.05 33.10
C THR A 17 28.81 -5.57 33.40
N ALA A 18 27.75 -4.85 33.77
CA ALA A 18 27.88 -3.48 34.24
C ALA A 18 28.70 -3.44 35.54
N LYS A 19 29.84 -2.74 35.52
CA LYS A 19 30.74 -2.61 36.69
C LYS A 19 31.06 -1.15 36.97
N ASN A 20 31.37 -0.83 38.22
CA ASN A 20 31.92 0.48 38.55
C ASN A 20 33.26 0.64 37.81
N ILE A 21 33.55 1.83 37.30
CA ILE A 21 34.79 2.11 36.55
C ILE A 21 36.05 1.78 37.35
N GLU A 22 36.01 1.97 38.67
CA GLU A 22 37.10 1.63 39.58
C GLU A 22 37.37 0.13 39.67
N GLU A 23 36.37 -0.70 39.32
CA GLU A 23 36.43 -2.16 39.33
C GLU A 23 36.61 -2.74 37.91
N MET A 24 36.64 -1.89 36.88
CA MET A 24 36.69 -2.30 35.48
C MET A 24 38.13 -2.39 34.99
N ASN A 25 38.68 -3.61 35.00
CA ASN A 25 40.01 -3.91 34.47
C ASN A 25 39.91 -4.95 33.32
N ILE A 26 39.78 -4.48 32.09
CA ILE A 26 39.63 -5.31 30.88
C ILE A 26 40.68 -4.92 29.85
N SER A 27 41.46 -5.88 29.35
CA SER A 27 42.39 -5.67 28.25
C SER A 27 41.73 -6.00 26.91
N LEU A 28 41.69 -5.01 26.00
CA LEU A 28 41.20 -5.19 24.63
C LEU A 28 42.31 -5.61 23.64
N ALA A 29 43.56 -5.73 24.08
CA ALA A 29 44.69 -6.05 23.19
C ALA A 29 44.51 -7.39 22.42
N PRO A 30 44.02 -8.49 23.01
CA PRO A 30 43.76 -9.72 22.27
C PRO A 30 42.67 -9.57 21.20
N TRP A 31 41.68 -8.71 21.45
CA TRP A 31 40.63 -8.41 20.49
C TRP A 31 41.16 -7.55 19.33
N ILE A 32 41.92 -6.48 19.61
CA ILE A 32 42.54 -5.63 18.58
C ILE A 32 43.45 -6.46 17.67
N SER A 33 44.29 -7.34 18.23
CA SER A 33 45.17 -8.20 17.43
C SER A 33 44.40 -9.12 16.49
N SER A 34 43.19 -9.55 16.86
CA SER A 34 42.35 -10.40 16.01
C SER A 34 41.76 -9.68 14.80
N LEU A 35 41.65 -8.35 14.83
CA LEU A 35 41.13 -7.56 13.71
C LEU A 35 42.13 -7.44 12.53
N THR A 36 43.32 -8.04 12.65
CA THR A 36 44.28 -8.13 11.54
C THR A 36 43.80 -9.09 10.44
N GLU A 37 42.98 -10.08 10.79
CA GLU A 37 42.36 -11.03 9.86
C GLU A 37 41.06 -10.44 9.28
N LYS A 38 40.95 -10.32 7.96
CA LYS A 38 39.79 -9.70 7.29
C LYS A 38 38.51 -10.50 7.49
N GLU A 39 38.63 -11.80 7.69
CA GLU A 39 37.56 -12.75 7.97
C GLU A 39 36.85 -12.44 9.31
N THR A 40 37.48 -11.63 10.17
CA THR A 40 36.91 -11.21 11.45
C THR A 40 36.13 -9.89 11.36
N HIS A 41 36.18 -9.21 10.21
CA HIS A 41 35.57 -7.90 10.00
C HIS A 41 34.06 -8.05 9.82
N VAL A 42 33.33 -7.14 10.46
CA VAL A 42 31.87 -7.04 10.41
C VAL A 42 31.47 -5.59 10.24
N ILE A 43 30.19 -5.33 10.02
CA ILE A 43 29.65 -3.95 9.98
C ILE A 43 29.76 -3.36 11.40
N ILE A 44 30.51 -2.26 11.51
CA ILE A 44 30.74 -1.54 12.79
C ILE A 44 30.08 -0.16 12.84
N GLY A 45 29.45 0.26 11.73
CA GLY A 45 28.79 1.55 11.62
C GLY A 45 28.28 1.80 10.21
N PHE A 46 27.52 2.88 10.08
CA PHE A 46 26.95 3.33 8.81
C PHE A 46 27.56 4.68 8.44
N GLN A 47 27.76 4.89 7.15
CA GLN A 47 28.13 6.21 6.63
C GLN A 47 26.92 7.15 6.68
N ASP A 48 27.18 8.45 6.57
CA ASP A 48 26.13 9.44 6.37
C ASP A 48 25.30 9.06 5.14
N SER A 49 23.98 9.04 5.29
CA SER A 49 23.05 8.56 4.25
C SER A 49 23.30 7.11 3.78
N GLY A 50 24.03 6.30 4.55
CA GLY A 50 24.26 4.88 4.27
C GLY A 50 23.06 3.99 4.56
N LEU A 51 21.97 4.55 5.10
CA LEU A 51 20.70 3.88 5.33
C LEU A 51 19.63 4.48 4.42
N MET A 52 18.86 3.61 3.78
CA MET A 52 17.76 3.98 2.90
C MET A 52 16.47 3.32 3.39
N GLY A 53 15.35 4.04 3.30
CA GLY A 53 14.05 3.52 3.69
C GLY A 53 13.58 2.40 2.77
N LEU A 54 12.91 1.39 3.32
CA LEU A 54 12.36 0.27 2.53
C LEU A 54 11.39 0.73 1.44
N SER A 55 10.73 1.88 1.61
CA SER A 55 9.85 2.48 0.60
C SER A 55 10.55 2.78 -0.72
N GLU A 56 11.87 2.97 -0.72
CA GLU A 56 12.64 3.26 -1.93
C GLU A 56 12.87 2.01 -2.79
N PHE A 57 12.63 0.81 -2.25
CA PHE A 57 12.87 -0.48 -2.90
C PHE A 57 11.58 -1.19 -3.32
N VAL A 58 10.43 -0.56 -3.14
CA VAL A 58 9.11 -1.12 -3.44
C VAL A 58 8.47 -0.27 -4.53
N MET A 59 7.72 -0.87 -5.46
CA MET A 59 7.11 -0.14 -6.58
C MET A 59 5.69 0.32 -6.24
N GLU A 60 4.99 -0.47 -5.44
CA GLU A 60 3.59 -0.34 -5.06
C GLU A 60 3.38 0.90 -4.19
N GLU A 61 2.60 1.86 -4.69
CA GLU A 61 2.41 3.16 -4.04
C GLU A 61 1.75 3.04 -2.66
N ASN A 62 0.80 2.12 -2.51
CA ASN A 62 0.18 1.86 -1.20
C ASN A 62 1.17 1.26 -0.21
N PHE A 63 2.10 0.40 -0.64
CA PHE A 63 3.12 -0.17 0.24
C PHE A 63 4.18 0.85 0.62
N LYS A 64 4.68 1.64 -0.34
CA LYS A 64 5.59 2.77 -0.06
C LYS A 64 5.00 3.67 1.01
N ARG A 65 3.72 4.02 0.84
CA ARG A 65 3.05 4.94 1.74
C ARG A 65 2.81 4.33 3.11
N ARG A 66 2.38 3.07 3.16
CA ARG A 66 2.21 2.32 4.40
C ARG A 66 3.51 2.20 5.18
N ILE A 67 4.63 1.88 4.54
CA ILE A 67 5.95 1.82 5.20
C ILE A 67 6.28 3.16 5.87
N GLN A 68 6.07 4.27 5.15
CA GLN A 68 6.30 5.62 5.69
C GLN A 68 5.34 5.95 6.85
N ASP A 69 4.05 5.67 6.68
CA ASP A 69 3.03 5.97 7.69
C ASP A 69 3.22 5.11 8.95
N THR A 70 3.66 3.85 8.81
CA THR A 70 4.05 3.00 9.95
C THR A 70 5.28 3.56 10.66
N HIS A 71 6.32 3.94 9.90
CA HIS A 71 7.54 4.53 10.46
C HIS A 71 7.27 5.83 11.23
N LEU A 72 6.33 6.65 10.75
CA LEU A 72 5.93 7.92 11.39
C LEU A 72 4.88 7.74 12.50
N GLY A 73 4.40 6.52 12.76
CA GLY A 73 3.41 6.23 13.80
C GLY A 73 1.97 6.63 13.45
N PHE A 74 1.65 6.88 12.18
CA PHE A 74 0.29 7.18 11.72
C PHE A 74 -0.58 5.93 11.55
N THR A 75 0.04 4.77 11.37
CA THR A 75 -0.63 3.47 11.37
C THR A 75 0.18 2.46 12.18
N SER A 76 -0.52 1.59 12.89
CA SER A 76 0.07 0.51 13.68
C SER A 76 -0.50 -0.86 13.34
N ASN A 77 -1.45 -0.93 12.39
CA ASN A 77 -2.02 -2.20 12.00
C ASN A 77 -1.03 -2.98 11.13
N ILE A 78 -0.56 -4.10 11.68
CA ILE A 78 0.38 -5.02 11.05
C ILE A 78 -0.30 -6.31 10.56
N GLU A 79 -1.56 -6.54 10.94
CA GLU A 79 -2.29 -7.75 10.55
C GLU A 79 -2.99 -7.57 9.20
N LEU A 80 -2.93 -8.61 8.39
CA LEU A 80 -3.70 -8.68 7.15
C LEU A 80 -5.18 -8.93 7.47
N VAL A 81 -6.06 -8.23 6.78
CA VAL A 81 -7.52 -8.36 6.90
C VAL A 81 -8.10 -8.96 5.63
N GLU A 82 -9.33 -9.49 5.74
CA GLU A 82 -10.09 -9.88 4.56
C GLU A 82 -10.45 -8.64 3.72
N PRO A 83 -10.17 -8.62 2.41
CA PRO A 83 -10.48 -7.48 1.59
C PRO A 83 -11.98 -7.42 1.28
N PHE A 84 -12.49 -6.21 1.15
CA PHE A 84 -13.90 -5.97 0.83
C PHE A 84 -14.07 -4.67 0.07
N ILE A 85 -15.16 -4.55 -0.68
CA ILE A 85 -15.56 -3.31 -1.32
C ILE A 85 -16.59 -2.62 -0.44
N GLU A 86 -16.31 -1.38 -0.06
CA GLU A 86 -17.26 -0.50 0.63
C GLU A 86 -17.66 0.65 -0.29
N ILE A 87 -18.95 0.77 -0.56
CA ILE A 87 -19.51 1.87 -1.35
C ILE A 87 -19.84 3.01 -0.40
N VAL A 88 -19.15 4.14 -0.56
CA VAL A 88 -19.19 5.28 0.36
C VAL A 88 -19.31 6.61 -0.39
N LYS A 89 -19.45 7.70 0.36
CA LYS A 89 -19.37 9.06 -0.17
C LYS A 89 -17.91 9.50 -0.25
N VAL A 90 -17.45 9.93 -1.42
CA VAL A 90 -16.07 10.42 -1.61
C VAL A 90 -16.13 11.90 -1.94
N PHE A 91 -15.36 12.71 -1.20
CA PHE A 91 -15.31 14.16 -1.39
C PHE A 91 -14.74 14.52 -2.76
N VAL A 92 -15.43 15.40 -3.48
CA VAL A 92 -15.04 15.88 -4.81
C VAL A 92 -14.54 17.33 -4.74
N ARG A 93 -15.42 18.24 -4.27
CA ARG A 93 -15.16 19.68 -4.20
C ARG A 93 -16.12 20.36 -3.24
N ASN A 94 -15.87 21.65 -2.96
CA ASN A 94 -16.85 22.51 -2.32
C ASN A 94 -17.67 23.25 -3.38
N ASP A 95 -18.94 23.52 -3.09
CA ASP A 95 -19.76 24.41 -3.90
C ASP A 95 -19.45 25.89 -3.61
N TYR A 96 -20.16 26.81 -4.29
CA TYR A 96 -20.00 28.26 -4.11
C TYR A 96 -20.34 28.78 -2.71
N ARG A 97 -21.04 27.99 -1.88
CA ARG A 97 -21.40 28.31 -0.49
C ARG A 97 -20.42 27.70 0.52
N GLY A 98 -19.49 26.85 0.05
CA GLY A 98 -18.57 26.10 0.88
C GLY A 98 -19.10 24.74 1.33
N ASP A 99 -20.25 24.29 0.84
CA ASP A 99 -20.80 22.98 1.17
C ASP A 99 -20.01 21.88 0.45
N LYS A 100 -19.70 20.80 1.18
CA LYS A 100 -18.96 19.66 0.65
C LYS A 100 -19.83 18.83 -0.29
N LEU A 101 -19.36 18.64 -1.51
CA LEU A 101 -19.99 17.82 -2.54
C LEU A 101 -19.28 16.47 -2.65
N TYR A 102 -20.06 15.41 -2.80
CA TYR A 102 -19.57 14.03 -2.77
C TYR A 102 -20.04 13.25 -4.00
N GLU A 103 -19.19 12.36 -4.50
CA GLU A 103 -19.59 11.25 -5.36
C GLU A 103 -19.92 10.01 -4.53
N VAL A 104 -20.62 9.04 -5.11
CA VAL A 104 -20.80 7.71 -4.55
C VAL A 104 -19.87 6.78 -5.33
N ALA A 105 -18.89 6.17 -4.66
CA ALA A 105 -17.88 5.36 -5.32
C ALA A 105 -17.60 4.06 -4.55
N ALA A 106 -17.17 3.03 -5.27
CA ALA A 106 -16.65 1.80 -4.68
C ALA A 106 -15.24 2.04 -4.14
N VAL A 107 -14.97 1.53 -2.94
CA VAL A 107 -13.65 1.60 -2.32
C VAL A 107 -13.21 0.19 -1.98
N LEU A 108 -12.17 -0.28 -2.68
CA LEU A 108 -11.52 -1.54 -2.38
C LEU A 108 -10.65 -1.37 -1.14
N ASN A 109 -10.99 -2.05 -0.05
CA ASN A 109 -10.16 -2.15 1.12
C ASN A 109 -9.25 -3.37 0.92
N THR A 110 -7.94 -3.14 0.79
CA THR A 110 -6.97 -4.21 0.52
C THR A 110 -6.72 -5.07 1.77
N ARG A 111 -5.98 -6.17 1.61
CA ARG A 111 -5.55 -7.02 2.72
C ARG A 111 -4.71 -6.27 3.74
N GLN A 112 -3.98 -5.25 3.32
CA GLN A 112 -3.20 -4.40 4.22
C GLN A 112 -4.12 -3.39 4.95
N GLY A 113 -5.33 -3.17 4.46
CA GLY A 113 -6.28 -2.16 4.96
C GLY A 113 -6.13 -0.81 4.26
N ASP A 114 -5.52 -0.77 3.07
CA ASP A 114 -5.44 0.42 2.23
C ASP A 114 -6.79 0.68 1.56
N GLN A 115 -7.21 1.94 1.45
CA GLN A 115 -8.50 2.29 0.85
C GLN A 115 -8.32 2.81 -0.58
N ILE A 116 -8.59 1.97 -1.58
CA ILE A 116 -8.41 2.29 -3.00
C ILE A 116 -9.77 2.65 -3.61
N ILE A 117 -9.97 3.93 -3.93
CA ILE A 117 -11.21 4.46 -4.49
C ILE A 117 -11.24 4.18 -6.00
N LEU A 118 -12.19 3.33 -6.42
CA LEU A 118 -12.46 2.95 -7.80
C LEU A 118 -13.53 3.88 -8.40
N SER A 119 -13.16 5.13 -8.69
CA SER A 119 -14.07 6.13 -9.25
C SER A 119 -14.24 5.95 -10.76
N ASP A 120 -15.44 6.17 -11.28
CA ASP A 120 -15.70 6.20 -12.73
C ASP A 120 -15.23 7.51 -13.40
N GLY A 121 -14.77 8.49 -12.59
CA GLY A 121 -14.25 9.77 -13.04
C GLY A 121 -15.31 10.79 -13.47
N LYS A 122 -16.60 10.43 -13.50
CA LYS A 122 -17.68 11.33 -13.98
C LYS A 122 -17.99 12.46 -13.01
N ALA A 123 -17.67 12.28 -11.73
CA ALA A 123 -17.88 13.26 -10.68
C ALA A 123 -17.22 14.62 -10.95
N MET A 124 -16.09 14.63 -11.68
CA MET A 124 -15.37 15.84 -12.04
C MET A 124 -16.15 16.74 -13.00
N SER A 125 -17.02 16.16 -13.84
CA SER A 125 -17.88 16.87 -14.79
C SER A 125 -19.35 16.99 -14.35
N ALA A 126 -19.73 16.33 -13.25
CA ALA A 126 -21.09 16.35 -12.71
C ALA A 126 -21.47 17.75 -12.20
N SER A 127 -22.76 18.09 -12.24
CA SER A 127 -23.25 19.36 -11.68
C SER A 127 -23.24 19.36 -10.15
N ASP A 128 -23.20 20.54 -9.55
CA ASP A 128 -23.24 20.66 -8.09
C ASP A 128 -24.53 20.09 -7.49
N ASP A 129 -25.67 20.24 -8.20
CA ASP A 129 -26.95 19.69 -7.78
C ASP A 129 -26.96 18.16 -7.79
N GLU A 130 -26.33 17.54 -8.80
CA GLU A 130 -26.19 16.08 -8.86
C GLU A 130 -25.34 15.55 -7.71
N LEU A 131 -24.21 16.19 -7.42
CA LEU A 131 -23.34 15.79 -6.32
C LEU A 131 -23.99 16.04 -4.95
N ARG A 132 -24.76 17.11 -4.81
CA ARG A 132 -25.47 17.44 -3.57
C ARG A 132 -26.58 16.42 -3.28
N ALA A 133 -27.25 15.92 -4.32
CA ALA A 133 -28.28 14.89 -4.19
C ALA A 133 -27.73 13.60 -3.54
N ASN A 134 -26.46 13.26 -3.76
CA ASN A 134 -25.82 12.10 -3.13
C ASN A 134 -25.76 12.21 -1.58
N SER A 135 -25.78 13.43 -1.04
CA SER A 135 -25.72 13.68 0.41
C SER A 135 -27.08 13.84 1.06
N ILE A 136 -28.03 14.48 0.36
CA ILE A 136 -29.33 14.88 0.91
C ILE A 136 -30.37 13.77 0.71
N ASP A 137 -30.35 13.07 -0.42
CA ASP A 137 -31.34 12.06 -0.75
C ASP A 137 -30.81 10.64 -0.50
N GLY A 138 -31.32 10.00 0.55
CA GLY A 138 -30.98 8.61 0.87
C GLY A 138 -31.35 7.61 -0.22
N ASN A 139 -32.36 7.90 -1.04
CA ASN A 139 -32.75 7.06 -2.16
C ASN A 139 -31.75 7.16 -3.32
N VAL A 140 -31.19 8.36 -3.58
CA VAL A 140 -30.16 8.56 -4.60
C VAL A 140 -28.91 7.76 -4.24
N PHE A 141 -28.45 7.85 -2.98
CA PHE A 141 -27.33 7.03 -2.53
C PHE A 141 -27.61 5.53 -2.70
N LYS A 142 -28.78 5.06 -2.24
CA LYS A 142 -29.16 3.64 -2.32
C LYS A 142 -29.22 3.13 -3.77
N ALA A 143 -29.79 3.91 -4.69
CA ALA A 143 -29.89 3.55 -6.10
C ALA A 143 -28.50 3.47 -6.76
N LYS A 144 -27.66 4.49 -6.53
CA LYS A 144 -26.27 4.49 -7.03
C LYS A 144 -25.44 3.35 -6.44
N SER A 145 -25.59 3.07 -5.13
CA SER A 145 -24.85 2.00 -4.48
C SER A 145 -25.23 0.61 -4.99
N LEU A 146 -26.52 0.37 -5.30
CA LEU A 146 -26.95 -0.90 -5.90
C LEU A 146 -26.35 -1.07 -7.30
N THR A 147 -26.42 -0.02 -8.12
CA THR A 147 -25.84 -0.03 -9.47
C THR A 147 -24.34 -0.31 -9.44
N ILE A 148 -23.60 0.39 -8.57
CA ILE A 148 -22.15 0.18 -8.41
C ILE A 148 -21.86 -1.23 -7.90
N ALA A 149 -22.63 -1.73 -6.93
CA ALA A 149 -22.45 -3.08 -6.41
C ALA A 149 -22.65 -4.14 -7.51
N ASP A 150 -23.69 -4.00 -8.33
CA ASP A 150 -23.99 -4.94 -9.41
C ASP A 150 -22.92 -4.91 -10.51
N GLU A 151 -22.34 -3.74 -10.81
CA GLU A 151 -21.20 -3.62 -11.72
C GLU A 151 -19.94 -4.29 -11.14
N LYS A 152 -19.61 -4.05 -9.86
CA LYS A 152 -18.41 -4.63 -9.24
C LYS A 152 -18.55 -6.14 -9.01
N ARG A 153 -19.75 -6.68 -8.78
CA ARG A 153 -20.02 -8.13 -8.66
C ARG A 153 -19.64 -8.92 -9.91
N LYS A 154 -19.53 -8.28 -11.07
CA LYS A 154 -19.08 -8.93 -12.31
C LYS A 154 -17.60 -9.35 -12.23
N TYR A 155 -16.81 -8.68 -11.39
CA TYR A 155 -15.36 -8.84 -11.32
C TYR A 155 -14.88 -9.33 -9.94
N TYR A 156 -15.58 -8.95 -8.87
CA TYR A 156 -15.21 -9.22 -7.49
C TYR A 156 -16.26 -10.10 -6.79
N GLN A 157 -15.80 -11.13 -6.09
CA GLN A 157 -16.63 -12.01 -5.26
C GLN A 157 -16.43 -11.79 -3.74
N CYS A 158 -15.52 -10.89 -3.34
CA CYS A 158 -15.39 -10.49 -1.95
C CYS A 158 -16.64 -9.73 -1.44
N GLU A 159 -16.71 -9.48 -0.12
CA GLU A 159 -17.85 -8.76 0.46
C GLU A 159 -18.00 -7.38 -0.19
N ILE A 160 -19.21 -7.07 -0.69
CA ILE A 160 -19.58 -5.75 -1.19
C ILE A 160 -20.69 -5.18 -0.32
N ARG A 161 -20.38 -4.09 0.39
CA ARG A 161 -21.31 -3.41 1.29
C ARG A 161 -21.38 -1.92 1.02
N SER A 162 -22.44 -1.27 1.49
CA SER A 162 -22.63 0.18 1.33
C SER A 162 -22.72 0.87 2.69
N ASN A 163 -22.08 2.02 2.84
CA ASN A 163 -22.10 2.82 4.06
C ASN A 163 -22.42 4.29 3.78
N PRO A 164 -23.69 4.72 3.89
CA PRO A 164 -24.12 6.09 3.57
C PRO A 164 -23.61 7.16 4.55
N LYS A 165 -23.12 6.74 5.73
CA LYS A 165 -22.62 7.63 6.78
C LYS A 165 -21.11 7.87 6.66
N LYS A 166 -20.38 6.96 6.04
CA LYS A 166 -18.93 7.09 5.85
C LYS A 166 -18.65 8.04 4.70
N THR A 167 -17.76 8.98 4.97
CA THR A 167 -17.22 9.92 3.98
C THR A 167 -15.71 9.75 3.91
N LEU A 168 -15.16 9.64 2.71
CA LEU A 168 -13.72 9.66 2.47
C LEU A 168 -13.31 10.97 1.81
N ASN A 169 -12.12 11.45 2.14
CA ASN A 169 -11.55 12.62 1.51
C ASN A 169 -10.17 12.26 0.90
N PRO A 170 -10.06 12.17 -0.44
CA PRO A 170 -8.80 11.84 -1.11
C PRO A 170 -7.71 12.89 -0.96
N ILE A 171 -8.04 14.07 -0.46
CA ILE A 171 -7.08 15.13 -0.15
C ILE A 171 -6.44 14.89 1.24
N ILE A 172 -7.16 14.23 2.15
CA ILE A 172 -6.68 13.98 3.51
C ILE A 172 -5.91 12.66 3.54
N ARG A 173 -4.69 12.71 4.07
CA ARG A 173 -3.75 11.57 4.06
C ARG A 173 -4.05 10.46 5.08
N ILE A 174 -4.88 10.71 6.09
CA ILE A 174 -5.13 9.78 7.20
C ILE A 174 -6.65 9.55 7.35
N PRO A 175 -7.15 8.31 7.26
CA PRO A 175 -6.42 7.08 6.89
C PRO A 175 -5.93 7.10 5.43
N PHE A 176 -4.93 6.27 5.11
CA PHE A 176 -4.42 6.18 3.73
C PHE A 176 -5.55 5.78 2.78
N ASN A 177 -5.80 6.66 1.83
CA ASN A 177 -6.74 6.42 0.76
C ASN A 177 -6.19 6.99 -0.55
N MET A 178 -6.52 6.35 -1.66
CA MET A 178 -6.00 6.70 -2.97
C MET A 178 -7.09 6.59 -4.02
N SER A 179 -7.22 7.62 -4.85
CA SER A 179 -8.18 7.63 -5.95
C SER A 179 -7.58 7.18 -7.27
N LEU A 180 -8.33 6.34 -7.99
CA LEU A 180 -8.10 5.90 -9.36
C LEU A 180 -9.26 6.39 -10.24
N PRO A 181 -9.24 7.65 -10.72
CA PRO A 181 -10.33 8.19 -11.53
C PRO A 181 -10.46 7.55 -12.91
N GLY A 182 -11.68 7.11 -13.24
CA GLY A 182 -11.98 6.42 -14.49
C GLY A 182 -11.43 5.00 -14.52
N PHE A 183 -11.36 4.34 -13.36
CA PHE A 183 -10.98 2.93 -13.27
C PHE A 183 -12.03 2.04 -13.94
N ASP A 184 -11.58 1.16 -14.83
CA ASP A 184 -12.43 0.28 -15.63
C ASP A 184 -11.84 -1.14 -15.69
N GLU A 185 -12.49 -2.09 -15.03
CA GLU A 185 -12.09 -3.50 -15.00
C GLU A 185 -12.18 -4.18 -16.37
N SER A 186 -12.98 -3.66 -17.30
CA SER A 186 -13.26 -4.32 -18.58
C SER A 186 -12.12 -4.18 -19.60
N ASN A 187 -11.23 -3.20 -19.42
CA ASN A 187 -10.19 -2.84 -20.39
C ASN A 187 -8.79 -2.95 -19.78
N MET A 188 -8.44 -4.16 -19.33
CA MET A 188 -7.15 -4.44 -18.72
C MET A 188 -6.35 -5.48 -19.50
N TYR A 189 -5.04 -5.46 -19.28
CA TYR A 189 -4.10 -6.49 -19.70
C TYR A 189 -3.40 -7.06 -18.47
N LYS A 190 -2.85 -8.27 -18.59
CA LYS A 190 -2.01 -8.84 -17.55
C LYS A 190 -0.67 -9.34 -18.09
N PHE A 191 0.33 -9.38 -17.24
CA PHE A 191 1.55 -10.14 -17.48
C PHE A 191 2.20 -10.56 -16.16
N LYS A 192 3.00 -11.62 -16.21
CA LYS A 192 3.82 -12.08 -15.11
C LYS A 192 5.27 -11.64 -15.31
N ASN A 193 5.91 -11.20 -14.23
CA ASN A 193 7.35 -11.03 -14.18
C ASN A 193 7.98 -12.32 -13.65
N ASP A 194 8.74 -13.01 -14.50
CA ASP A 194 9.34 -14.31 -14.20
C ASP A 194 10.49 -14.22 -13.17
N GLU A 195 11.15 -13.06 -13.04
CA GLU A 195 12.25 -12.87 -12.07
C GLU A 195 11.73 -12.73 -10.64
N THR A 196 10.60 -12.06 -10.46
CA THR A 196 10.02 -11.75 -9.15
C THR A 196 8.79 -12.58 -8.82
N ASN A 197 8.29 -13.38 -9.78
CA ASN A 197 7.05 -14.14 -9.68
C ASN A 197 5.82 -13.25 -9.34
N MET A 198 5.84 -12.00 -9.79
CA MET A 198 4.76 -11.02 -9.58
C MET A 198 3.85 -10.94 -10.81
N TRP A 199 2.55 -10.93 -10.60
CA TRP A 199 1.57 -10.59 -11.61
C TRP A 199 1.24 -9.11 -11.58
N TYR A 200 1.06 -8.53 -12.76
CA TYR A 200 0.60 -7.16 -12.95
C TYR A 200 -0.61 -7.15 -13.85
N ILE A 201 -1.71 -6.60 -13.35
CA ILE A 201 -2.94 -6.32 -14.11
C ILE A 201 -3.01 -4.83 -14.33
N TYR A 202 -3.05 -4.35 -15.57
CA TYR A 202 -2.87 -2.94 -15.86
C TYR A 202 -3.81 -2.40 -16.94
N ASP A 203 -4.19 -1.13 -16.79
CA ASP A 203 -4.91 -0.34 -17.79
C ASP A 203 -3.90 0.49 -18.60
N SER A 204 -3.81 0.21 -19.90
CA SER A 204 -2.85 0.88 -20.79
C SER A 204 -3.14 2.36 -21.08
N VAL A 205 -4.37 2.81 -20.85
CA VAL A 205 -4.84 4.19 -21.08
C VAL A 205 -4.72 5.00 -19.80
N LYS A 206 -5.29 4.51 -18.69
CA LYS A 206 -5.29 5.20 -17.40
C LYS A 206 -3.97 5.06 -16.64
N ARG A 207 -3.16 4.07 -17.03
CA ARG A 207 -1.85 3.78 -16.42
C ARG A 207 -1.95 3.44 -14.94
N TYR A 208 -2.95 2.65 -14.58
CA TYR A 208 -3.08 2.05 -13.26
C TYR A 208 -2.72 0.57 -13.36
N ALA A 209 -2.13 0.02 -12.31
CA ALA A 209 -1.84 -1.39 -12.24
C ALA A 209 -2.10 -1.96 -10.84
N PHE A 210 -2.64 -3.17 -10.78
CA PHE A 210 -2.65 -4.01 -9.60
C PHE A 210 -1.53 -5.02 -9.67
N ALA A 211 -0.82 -5.20 -8.56
CA ALA A 211 0.30 -6.10 -8.43
C ALA A 211 0.03 -7.12 -7.32
N TYR A 212 0.37 -8.39 -7.55
CA TYR A 212 0.32 -9.41 -6.52
C TYR A 212 1.36 -10.51 -6.77
N TYR A 213 1.85 -11.10 -5.69
CA TYR A 213 2.77 -12.24 -5.77
C TYR A 213 2.00 -13.52 -6.13
N ASP A 214 2.56 -14.33 -7.03
CA ASP A 214 1.94 -15.60 -7.40
C ASP A 214 2.16 -16.65 -6.30
N LEU A 215 1.19 -16.71 -5.38
CA LEU A 215 1.12 -17.67 -4.29
C LEU A 215 0.05 -18.73 -4.60
N ASP A 216 0.22 -19.45 -5.71
CA ASP A 216 -0.69 -20.50 -6.19
C ASP A 216 -2.16 -20.04 -6.28
N GLY A 217 -2.38 -18.82 -6.78
CA GLY A 217 -3.73 -18.26 -6.93
C GLY A 217 -4.39 -17.72 -5.66
N MET A 218 -3.77 -17.87 -4.48
CA MET A 218 -4.36 -17.48 -3.20
C MET A 218 -4.77 -16.01 -3.13
N ILE A 219 -3.93 -15.09 -3.65
CA ILE A 219 -4.24 -13.65 -3.57
C ILE A 219 -5.49 -13.33 -4.40
N PRO A 220 -5.57 -13.68 -5.70
CA PRO A 220 -6.80 -13.59 -6.47
C PRO A 220 -8.05 -14.18 -5.78
N ASP A 221 -7.93 -15.35 -5.16
CA ASP A 221 -9.05 -16.03 -4.51
C ASP A 221 -9.58 -15.23 -3.30
N ILE A 222 -8.69 -14.69 -2.48
CA ILE A 222 -9.06 -13.86 -1.31
C ILE A 222 -9.83 -12.60 -1.74
N TYR A 223 -9.45 -12.00 -2.87
CA TYR A 223 -10.17 -10.85 -3.43
C TYR A 223 -11.41 -11.25 -4.23
N GLY A 224 -11.61 -12.54 -4.49
CA GLY A 224 -12.67 -13.06 -5.33
C GLY A 224 -12.57 -12.61 -6.78
N ILE A 225 -11.34 -12.45 -7.31
CA ILE A 225 -11.07 -11.92 -8.66
C ILE A 225 -10.51 -12.97 -9.62
N SER A 226 -10.37 -14.23 -9.22
CA SER A 226 -9.76 -15.29 -10.02
C SER A 226 -10.45 -15.46 -11.39
N ASN A 227 -11.78 -15.51 -11.40
CA ASN A 227 -12.57 -15.59 -12.64
C ASN A 227 -12.34 -14.37 -13.55
N TRP A 228 -12.22 -13.17 -12.99
CA TRP A 228 -11.94 -11.98 -13.77
C TRP A 228 -10.54 -12.06 -14.39
N ILE A 229 -9.53 -12.41 -13.60
CA ILE A 229 -8.14 -12.51 -14.05
C ILE A 229 -7.99 -13.50 -15.21
N GLU A 230 -8.73 -14.62 -15.22
CA GLU A 230 -8.72 -15.58 -16.33
C GLU A 230 -9.20 -14.97 -17.65
N THR A 231 -10.10 -14.00 -17.61
CA THR A 231 -10.62 -13.33 -18.82
C THR A 231 -9.71 -12.23 -19.37
N ILE A 232 -8.75 -11.76 -18.57
CA ILE A 232 -7.86 -10.65 -18.95
C ILE A 232 -6.82 -11.13 -19.96
N PRO A 233 -6.71 -10.49 -21.14
CA PRO A 233 -5.72 -10.85 -22.15
C PRO A 233 -4.29 -10.60 -21.68
N GLU A 234 -3.40 -11.51 -22.02
CA GLU A 234 -1.97 -11.36 -21.73
C GLU A 234 -1.30 -10.40 -22.71
N LYS A 235 -0.57 -9.42 -22.17
CA LYS A 235 0.24 -8.48 -22.95
C LYS A 235 1.44 -8.06 -22.11
N LYS A 236 2.63 -8.43 -22.57
CA LYS A 236 3.87 -8.09 -21.87
C LYS A 236 4.11 -6.58 -21.87
N LEU A 237 4.54 -6.07 -20.72
CA LEU A 237 4.97 -4.69 -20.53
C LEU A 237 6.38 -4.70 -19.93
N SER A 238 7.22 -3.75 -20.34
CA SER A 238 8.54 -3.59 -19.73
C SER A 238 8.40 -3.07 -18.30
N MET A 239 9.18 -3.63 -17.37
CA MET A 239 9.23 -3.16 -15.98
C MET A 239 9.66 -1.70 -15.86
N THR A 240 10.49 -1.20 -16.78
CA THR A 240 10.85 0.23 -16.85
C THR A 240 9.64 1.09 -17.19
N VAL A 241 8.79 0.63 -18.12
CA VAL A 241 7.58 1.37 -18.50
C VAL A 241 6.57 1.33 -17.36
N LEU A 242 6.40 0.17 -16.71
CA LEU A 242 5.52 0.02 -15.56
C LEU A 242 5.95 0.97 -14.42
N SER A 243 7.23 0.94 -14.01
CA SER A 243 7.70 1.74 -12.87
C SER A 243 7.70 3.24 -13.11
N GLN A 244 7.92 3.69 -14.36
CA GLN A 244 7.99 5.12 -14.69
C GLN A 244 6.63 5.75 -14.97
N PHE A 245 5.70 5.00 -15.55
CA PHE A 245 4.47 5.57 -16.10
C PHE A 245 3.19 5.08 -15.43
N TYR A 246 3.25 4.01 -14.65
CA TYR A 246 2.06 3.43 -14.02
C TYR A 246 2.04 3.70 -12.53
N LYS A 247 0.82 3.91 -12.02
CA LYS A 247 0.55 3.86 -10.60
C LYS A 247 0.23 2.42 -10.21
N VAL A 248 1.18 1.78 -9.54
CA VAL A 248 1.08 0.37 -9.15
C VAL A 248 0.54 0.26 -7.73
N ILE A 249 -0.45 -0.60 -7.51
CA ILE A 249 -1.09 -0.87 -6.21
C ILE A 249 -0.91 -2.35 -5.89
N GLY A 250 -0.32 -2.67 -4.74
CA GLY A 250 -0.19 -4.04 -4.27
C GLY A 250 -1.47 -4.54 -3.61
N LEU A 251 -1.88 -5.77 -3.94
CA LEU A 251 -3.02 -6.49 -3.36
C LEU A 251 -2.61 -7.40 -2.19
#